data_AF-A0AAQ3MJ85-F1
#
_entry.id   AF-A0AAQ3MJ85-F1
#
_cell.length_a   1.000
_cell.length_b   1.000
_cell.length_c   1.000
_cell.angle_alpha   90.00
_cell.angle_beta   90.00
_cell.angle_gamma   90.00
#
_symmetry.space_group_name_H-M   'P 1'
#
loop_
_entity.id
_entity.type
_entity.pdbx_description
1 polymer ?
#
loop_
_entity_poly.entity_id
_entity_poly.type
_entity_poly.pdbx_seq_one_letter_code
_entity_poly.pdbx_strand_id
1 'polypeptide(L)'
;MSKLCSLAQFAHPFREVYNIVDDDPAPREEVFEYAMKLVEEKWPELKLQSVKQSQKEWSRVNPKGDKRVSNARIKRELGVQLLFPDYKSGLKSIIDQIQSPFHCH
;
A
#
# COMPACT_ATOMS: atom_id res chain seq x y z
N MET A 1 -48.75 -28.27 -22.65
CA MET A 1 -48.16 -29.15 -21.62
C MET A 1 -46.64 -29.07 -21.76
N SER A 2 -46.00 -28.28 -20.90
CA SER A 2 -44.99 -28.74 -19.92
C SER A 2 -43.73 -29.32 -20.58
N LYS A 3 -42.53 -28.74 -20.40
CA LYS A 3 -41.92 -28.38 -19.12
C LYS A 3 -40.90 -27.25 -19.31
N LEU A 4 -41.05 -26.18 -18.54
CA LEU A 4 -39.94 -25.32 -18.11
C LEU A 4 -38.97 -26.20 -17.31
N CYS A 5 -37.75 -26.38 -17.82
CA CYS A 5 -36.66 -26.93 -17.02
C CYS A 5 -35.86 -25.76 -16.46
N SER A 6 -36.18 -25.39 -15.22
CA SER A 6 -35.37 -24.47 -14.42
C SER A 6 -34.08 -25.18 -14.02
N LEU A 7 -32.95 -24.78 -14.62
CA LEU A 7 -31.64 -25.06 -14.05
C LEU A 7 -31.08 -23.74 -13.51
N ALA A 8 -31.67 -23.31 -12.39
CA ALA A 8 -30.96 -22.48 -11.42
C ALA A 8 -29.91 -23.38 -10.74
N GLN A 9 -28.82 -23.67 -11.46
CA GLN A 9 -27.74 -24.48 -10.94
C GLN A 9 -26.65 -23.54 -10.45
N PHE A 10 -26.81 -23.08 -9.21
CA PHE A 10 -25.79 -22.49 -8.34
C PHE A 10 -24.59 -21.86 -9.07
N ALA A 11 -24.83 -20.73 -9.74
CA ALA A 11 -23.76 -19.78 -9.95
C ALA A 11 -23.24 -19.45 -8.55
N HIS A 12 -22.04 -19.92 -8.21
CA HIS A 12 -21.36 -19.40 -7.03
C HIS A 12 -21.40 -17.89 -7.20
N PRO A 13 -21.98 -17.11 -6.27
CA PRO A 13 -21.97 -15.66 -6.40
C PRO A 13 -20.51 -15.30 -6.64
N PHE A 14 -20.24 -14.64 -7.77
CA PHE A 14 -18.89 -14.25 -8.15
C PHE A 14 -18.24 -13.64 -6.91
N ARG A 15 -17.15 -14.23 -6.42
CA ARG A 15 -16.48 -13.67 -5.26
C ARG A 15 -15.97 -12.30 -5.66
N GLU A 16 -16.47 -11.28 -4.99
CA GLU A 16 -16.11 -9.91 -5.31
C GLU A 16 -14.69 -9.62 -4.84
N VAL A 17 -13.83 -9.19 -5.76
CA VAL A 17 -12.44 -8.81 -5.49
C VAL A 17 -12.35 -7.29 -5.40
N TYR A 18 -11.68 -6.82 -4.35
CA TYR A 18 -11.47 -5.41 -4.06
C TYR A 18 -9.98 -5.15 -3.87
N ASN A 19 -9.44 -4.14 -4.56
CA ASN A 19 -8.10 -3.66 -4.30
C ASN A 19 -8.14 -2.69 -3.12
N ILE A 20 -7.27 -2.91 -2.15
CA ILE A 20 -7.08 -2.02 -1.00
C ILE A 20 -5.72 -1.37 -1.16
N VAL A 21 -5.72 -0.21 -1.80
CA VAL A 21 -4.55 0.62 -2.06
C VAL A 21 -4.96 2.09 -1.84
N ASP A 22 -3.97 2.93 -1.54
CA ASP A 22 -4.16 4.38 -1.47
C ASP A 22 -4.43 5.00 -2.86
N ASP A 23 -4.56 6.33 -2.93
CA ASP A 23 -4.85 7.09 -4.14
C ASP A 23 -3.60 7.57 -4.89
N ASP A 24 -2.41 7.41 -4.30
CA ASP A 24 -1.17 8.01 -4.76
C ASP A 24 -0.14 6.93 -5.15
N PRO A 25 -0.28 6.32 -6.34
CA PRO A 25 0.69 5.35 -6.82
C PRO A 25 2.03 6.03 -7.10
N ALA A 26 3.02 5.77 -6.24
CA ALA A 26 4.36 6.34 -6.33
C ALA A 26 5.41 5.26 -6.65
N PRO A 27 6.54 5.64 -7.30
CA PRO A 27 7.71 4.77 -7.41
C PRO A 27 8.21 4.36 -6.03
N ARG A 28 8.68 3.12 -5.91
CA ARG A 28 9.20 2.57 -4.66
C ARG A 28 10.32 3.44 -4.08
N GLU A 29 11.20 3.93 -4.94
CA GLU A 29 12.32 4.79 -4.56
C GLU A 29 11.85 6.09 -3.91
N GLU A 30 10.78 6.71 -4.44
CA GLU A 30 10.23 7.96 -3.89
C GLU A 30 9.66 7.73 -2.49
N VAL A 31 8.91 6.63 -2.30
CA VAL A 31 8.35 6.26 -1.00
C VAL A 31 9.46 6.03 0.04
N PHE A 32 10.54 5.33 -0.35
CA PHE A 32 11.68 5.11 0.53
C PHE A 32 12.42 6.40 0.87
N GLU A 33 12.70 7.26 -0.11
CA GLU A 33 13.38 8.54 0.12
C GLU A 33 12.60 9.41 1.11
N TYR A 34 11.27 9.47 0.97
CA TYR A 34 10.42 10.19 1.90
C TYR A 34 10.40 9.56 3.30
N ALA A 35 10.28 8.24 3.40
CA ALA A 35 10.34 7.53 4.68
C ALA A 35 11.67 7.79 5.41
N MET A 36 12.78 7.70 4.69
CA MET A 36 14.11 7.96 5.23
C MET A 36 14.25 9.39 5.73
N LYS A 37 13.74 10.36 4.96
CA LYS A 37 13.72 11.77 5.38
C LYS A 37 12.98 11.94 6.69
N LEU A 38 11.79 11.34 6.85
CA LEU A 38 11.04 11.42 8.10
C LEU A 38 11.78 10.82 9.30
N VAL A 39 12.48 9.70 9.09
CA VAL A 39 13.29 9.06 10.14
C VAL A 39 14.50 9.93 10.51
N GLU A 40 15.22 10.46 9.52
CA GLU A 40 16.38 11.37 9.75
C GLU A 40 15.93 12.70 10.40
N GLU A 41 14.72 13.19 10.10
CA GLU A 41 14.14 14.37 10.75
C GLU A 41 13.78 14.12 12.22
N LYS A 42 13.17 12.95 12.53
CA LYS A 42 12.74 12.62 13.89
C LYS A 42 13.90 12.15 14.79
N TRP A 43 14.86 11.42 14.22
CA TRP A 43 16.03 10.87 14.92
C TRP A 43 17.32 11.17 14.13
N PRO A 44 17.86 12.40 14.20
CA PRO A 44 19.03 12.83 13.43
C PRO A 44 20.30 12.01 13.69
N GLU A 45 20.38 11.33 14.83
CA GLU A 45 21.48 10.43 15.20
C GLU A 45 21.50 9.13 14.41
N LEU A 46 20.38 8.73 13.80
CA LEU A 46 20.29 7.52 12.99
C LEU A 46 20.89 7.74 11.61
N LYS A 47 22.16 7.32 11.45
CA LYS A 47 22.81 7.30 10.14
C LYS A 47 22.30 6.13 9.29
N LEU A 48 21.37 6.39 8.39
CA LEU A 48 20.75 5.38 7.51
C LEU A 48 21.59 5.02 6.26
N GLN A 49 22.92 5.12 6.32
CA GLN A 49 23.76 4.85 5.13
C GLN A 49 23.65 3.42 4.60
N SER A 50 23.51 2.43 5.50
CA SER A 50 23.30 1.03 5.12
C SER A 50 21.99 0.82 4.34
N VAL A 51 20.92 1.53 4.73
CA VAL A 51 19.62 1.50 4.04
C VAL A 51 19.73 2.04 2.61
N LYS A 52 20.48 3.14 2.41
CA LYS A 52 20.73 3.71 1.07
C LYS A 52 21.44 2.71 0.14
N GLN A 53 22.31 1.85 0.69
CA GLN A 53 23.00 0.81 -0.07
C GLN A 53 22.05 -0.32 -0.45
N SER A 54 21.23 -0.82 0.49
CA SER A 54 20.23 -1.86 0.22
C SER A 54 19.17 -1.41 -0.80
N GLN A 55 18.76 -0.13 -0.79
CA GLN A 55 17.84 0.42 -1.78
C GLN A 55 18.39 0.27 -3.20
N LYS A 56 19.67 0.62 -3.43
CA LYS A 56 20.31 0.51 -4.75
C LYS A 56 20.41 -0.93 -5.24
N GLU A 57 20.53 -1.89 -4.32
CA GLU A 57 20.58 -3.30 -4.65
C GLU A 57 19.19 -3.81 -5.08
N TRP A 58 18.11 -3.43 -4.37
CA TRP A 58 16.75 -3.86 -4.70
C TRP A 58 16.19 -3.26 -5.99
N SER A 59 16.48 -1.98 -6.28
CA SER A 59 16.02 -1.32 -7.52
C SER A 59 16.55 -2.01 -8.79
N ARG A 60 17.66 -2.77 -8.70
CA ARG A 60 18.24 -3.50 -9.84
C ARG A 60 17.52 -4.82 -10.14
N VAL A 61 16.75 -5.36 -9.20
CA VAL A 61 16.27 -6.74 -9.29
C VAL A 61 15.01 -6.87 -10.15
N ASN A 62 14.13 -5.86 -10.22
CA ASN A 62 12.95 -5.96 -11.10
C ASN A 62 12.22 -4.62 -11.38
N PRO A 63 12.68 -3.80 -12.33
CA PRO A 63 11.98 -2.56 -12.73
C PRO A 63 10.64 -2.81 -13.46
N LYS A 64 10.32 -4.05 -13.86
CA LYS A 64 9.11 -4.39 -14.63
C LYS A 64 7.87 -4.68 -13.76
N GLY A 65 7.98 -4.57 -12.44
CA GLY A 65 6.93 -4.96 -11.49
C GLY A 65 5.94 -3.88 -11.10
N ASP A 66 6.20 -2.60 -11.44
CA ASP A 66 5.39 -1.49 -10.94
C ASP A 66 4.06 -1.42 -11.68
N LYS A 67 2.99 -1.70 -10.94
CA LYS A 67 1.61 -1.67 -11.43
C LYS A 67 0.86 -0.55 -10.73
N ARG A 68 0.06 0.18 -11.50
CA ARG A 68 -0.95 1.09 -10.97
C ARG A 68 -2.25 0.34 -10.80
N VAL A 69 -2.82 0.39 -9.61
CA VAL A 69 -4.01 -0.38 -9.23
C VAL A 69 -5.11 0.59 -8.82
N SER A 70 -6.33 0.40 -9.34
CA SER A 70 -7.48 1.26 -8.97
C SER A 70 -8.16 0.75 -7.70
N ASN A 71 -8.46 1.67 -6.78
CA ASN A 71 -9.28 1.46 -5.58
C ASN A 71 -10.73 1.98 -5.74
N ALA A 72 -11.14 2.40 -6.95
CA ALA A 72 -12.45 3.04 -7.17
C ALA A 72 -13.62 2.16 -6.70
N ARG A 73 -13.43 0.83 -6.74
CA ARG A 73 -14.43 -0.15 -6.32
C ARG A 73 -14.74 -0.08 -4.82
N ILE A 74 -13.73 0.01 -3.94
CA ILE A 74 -13.94 0.12 -2.49
C ILE A 74 -14.63 1.44 -2.12
N LYS A 75 -14.34 2.50 -2.87
CA LYS A 75 -14.96 3.81 -2.66
C LYS A 75 -16.42 3.84 -3.09
N ARG A 76 -16.71 3.31 -4.29
CA ARG A 76 -18.06 3.35 -4.88
C ARG A 76 -19.02 2.35 -4.26
N GLU A 77 -18.59 1.11 -4.04
CA GLU A 77 -19.48 0.03 -3.60
C GLU A 77 -19.53 -0.11 -2.08
N LEU A 78 -18.43 0.17 -1.38
CA LEU A 78 -18.35 0.02 0.08
C LEU A 78 -18.37 1.37 0.82
N GLY A 79 -18.35 2.50 0.11
CA GLY A 79 -18.36 3.84 0.72
C GLY A 79 -17.08 4.17 1.51
N VAL A 80 -15.98 3.45 1.27
CA VAL A 80 -14.74 3.64 2.01
C VAL A 80 -14.16 5.03 1.77
N GLN A 81 -13.88 5.74 2.86
CA GLN A 81 -13.10 6.97 2.89
C GLN A 81 -11.74 6.65 3.54
N LEU A 82 -10.66 6.87 2.80
CA LEU A 82 -9.31 6.59 3.29
C LEU A 82 -8.89 7.69 4.28
N LEU A 83 -8.45 7.29 5.47
CA LEU A 83 -7.86 8.21 6.45
C LEU A 83 -6.50 8.76 5.97
N PHE A 84 -5.75 7.93 5.23
CA PHE A 84 -4.47 8.27 4.63
C PHE A 84 -4.57 7.97 3.13
N PRO A 85 -4.97 8.96 2.31
CA PRO A 85 -5.18 8.76 0.87
C PRO A 85 -3.87 8.67 0.08
N ASP A 86 -2.72 8.94 0.71
CA ASP A 86 -1.41 8.89 0.07
C ASP A 86 -0.36 8.35 1.04
N TYR A 87 0.77 7.91 0.48
CA TYR A 87 1.85 7.33 1.27
C TYR A 87 2.49 8.35 2.24
N LYS A 88 2.45 9.65 1.91
CA LYS A 88 3.08 10.70 2.73
C LYS A 88 2.34 10.91 4.04
N SER A 89 1.02 11.08 3.97
CA SER A 89 0.12 11.22 5.11
C SER A 89 0.16 9.97 6.00
N GLY A 90 0.16 8.77 5.41
CA GLY A 90 0.29 7.51 6.14
C GLY A 90 1.61 7.37 6.88
N LEU A 91 2.74 7.56 6.18
CA LEU A 91 4.07 7.47 6.79
C LEU A 91 4.30 8.54 7.85
N LYS A 92 3.83 9.78 7.63
CA LYS A 92 3.92 10.85 8.62
C LYS A 92 3.13 10.50 9.88
N SER A 93 1.91 9.99 9.74
CA SER A 93 1.09 9.54 10.87
C SER A 93 1.76 8.43 11.69
N ILE A 94 2.40 7.47 11.01
CA ILE A 94 3.18 6.41 11.66
C ILE A 94 4.34 7.03 12.44
N ILE A 95 5.14 7.87 11.80
CA ILE A 95 6.31 8.50 12.41
C ILE A 95 5.90 9.34 13.62
N ASP A 96 4.82 10.11 13.53
CA ASP A 96 4.32 10.93 14.64
C ASP A 96 3.96 10.08 15.88
N GLN A 97 3.50 8.84 15.69
CA GLN A 97 3.10 7.93 16.77
C GLN A 97 4.22 7.04 17.33
N ILE A 98 5.30 6.80 16.57
CA ILE A 98 6.44 5.99 17.03
C ILE A 98 7.34 6.83 17.95
N GLN A 99 7.60 6.36 19.16
CA GLN A 99 8.47 7.06 20.13
C GLN A 99 9.94 6.62 20.05
N SER A 100 10.20 5.34 19.76
CA SER A 100 11.55 4.79 19.57
C SER A 100 11.60 3.96 18.28
N PRO A 101 12.64 4.14 17.44
CA PRO A 101 12.82 3.40 16.19
C PRO A 101 13.25 1.94 16.43
N PHE A 102 13.74 1.62 17.64
CA PHE A 102 14.12 0.27 18.04
C PHE A 102 13.48 -0.03 19.39
N HIS A 103 12.54 -0.97 19.42
CA HIS A 103 12.20 -1.67 20.65
C HIS A 103 13.15 -2.85 20.77
N CYS A 104 14.14 -2.75 21.66
CA CYS A 104 14.76 -3.94 22.22
C CYS A 104 13.75 -4.55 23.17
N HIS A 105 13.12 -5.66 22.78
CA HIS A 105 12.58 -6.62 23.74
C HIS A 105 13.70 -7.54 24.22
#